data_AF-A0A4R7Z3I1-F1
#
_entry.id   AF-A0A4R7Z3I1-F1
#
_cell.length_a   1.000
_cell.length_b   1.000
_cell.length_c   1.000
_cell.angle_alpha   90.00
_cell.angle_beta   90.00
_cell.angle_gamma   90.00
#
_symmetry.space_group_name_H-M   'P 1'
#
loop_
_entity.id
_entity.type
_entity.pdbx_description
1 polymer ?
#
loop_
_entity_poly.entity_id
_entity_poly.type
_entity_poly.pdbx_seq_one_letter_code
_entity_poly.pdbx_strand_id
1 'polypeptide(L)'
;MKIALAHFRTGQTDGVSLEMDKWRLVLEKMGHQVVYISGTPEAEIQIEEMFYKNEKNLKFVDNAYRCLKDYNSEAELKAEIEAEAAQIAQKLENEIKSAGIELLVPNNIFSLGWNLPAAIAFKRVIEKLNLKTVAHHHDFFWERDLYSNPVCSFVEEILAEYFPPVMEEIEHVVINRIAQKELKKRKGLDSTVVPNVFNFKQPLWQQDQYNQDLRARMGIKENDIVILHATRIAERKAIELAIEFTARLQQQDLQGKLYDGREFGSENRLIFLLPGLTEGNEKYIQFLKQQAAESEVEIIWATDHFAHQRSARGGRKIYSLWDSYVISDLITYTSIKEGWGNQLLEALFAKKPVVVFEYPVFKSDIKQYNLNLASLGSEYQKREDGYIKIEEDKFEPALKEAVRYLKDQDYRQQAVEENFEIAAENFSYQRLKELLEKLI
;
A
#
# COMPACT_ATOMS: atom_id res chain seq x y z
N MET A 1 2.10 29.24 3.58
CA MET A 1 2.48 28.55 4.83
C MET A 1 3.70 27.70 4.59
N LYS A 2 4.50 27.49 5.63
CA LYS A 2 5.52 26.44 5.69
C LYS A 2 4.99 25.22 6.45
N ILE A 3 4.92 24.09 5.76
CA ILE A 3 4.28 22.85 6.22
C ILE A 3 5.37 21.79 6.42
N ALA A 4 5.35 21.11 7.56
CA ALA A 4 6.24 19.97 7.82
C ALA A 4 5.48 18.65 7.70
N LEU A 5 5.90 17.77 6.79
CA LEU A 5 5.42 16.38 6.75
C LEU A 5 6.37 15.51 7.56
N ALA A 6 5.89 14.92 8.66
CA ALA A 6 6.74 14.17 9.59
C ALA A 6 6.46 12.67 9.56
N HIS A 7 7.49 11.83 9.51
CA HIS A 7 7.39 10.37 9.62
C HIS A 7 8.66 9.77 10.22
N PHE A 8 8.66 8.49 10.63
CA PHE A 8 9.84 7.84 11.21
C PHE A 8 11.01 7.73 10.23
N ARG A 9 10.72 7.72 8.93
CA ARG A 9 11.68 7.70 7.82
C ARG A 9 11.05 8.33 6.58
N THR A 10 11.86 8.77 5.63
CA THR A 10 11.40 9.29 4.33
C THR A 10 12.28 8.78 3.19
N GLY A 11 11.90 9.05 1.93
CA GLY A 11 12.71 8.69 0.75
C GLY A 11 12.77 7.20 0.39
N GLN A 12 11.87 6.39 0.96
CA GLN A 12 11.80 4.94 0.71
C GLN A 12 10.57 4.57 -0.11
N THR A 13 10.57 3.37 -0.70
CA THR A 13 9.46 2.87 -1.55
C THR A 13 8.33 2.20 -0.75
N ASP A 14 8.13 2.57 0.51
CA ASP A 14 6.97 2.11 1.28
C ASP A 14 5.73 2.98 1.01
N GLY A 15 4.55 2.44 1.33
CA GLY A 15 3.29 3.08 0.99
C GLY A 15 3.13 4.47 1.61
N VAL A 16 3.57 4.67 2.86
CA VAL A 16 3.41 5.94 3.58
C VAL A 16 4.31 7.01 2.97
N SER A 17 5.59 6.69 2.76
CA SER A 17 6.55 7.62 2.13
C SER A 17 6.07 8.06 0.74
N LEU A 18 5.52 7.13 -0.06
CA LEU A 18 4.96 7.47 -1.37
C LEU A 18 3.72 8.35 -1.29
N GLU A 19 2.83 8.19 -0.30
CA GLU A 19 1.71 9.11 -0.11
C GLU A 19 2.16 10.49 0.38
N MET A 20 3.18 10.55 1.24
CA MET A 20 3.78 11.82 1.68
C MET A 20 4.37 12.61 0.51
N ASP A 21 5.06 11.96 -0.43
CA ASP A 21 5.58 12.60 -1.65
C ASP A 21 4.47 13.18 -2.52
N LYS A 22 3.31 12.52 -2.57
CA LYS A 22 2.13 13.03 -3.29
C LYS A 22 1.55 14.26 -2.60
N TRP A 23 1.43 14.21 -1.27
CA TRP A 23 1.00 15.37 -0.47
C TRP A 23 1.93 16.56 -0.65
N ARG A 24 3.25 16.34 -0.54
CA ARG A 24 4.26 17.38 -0.78
C ARG A 24 4.08 18.04 -2.14
N LEU A 25 4.03 17.23 -3.20
CA LEU A 25 3.89 17.74 -4.57
C LEU A 25 2.61 18.56 -4.76
N VAL A 26 1.50 18.13 -4.17
CA VAL A 26 0.22 18.86 -4.27
C VAL A 26 0.26 20.16 -3.45
N LEU A 27 0.75 20.13 -2.21
CA LEU A 27 0.89 21.30 -1.35
C LEU A 27 1.84 22.36 -1.95
N GLU A 28 2.96 21.93 -2.55
CA GLU A 28 3.89 22.83 -3.25
C GLU A 28 3.21 23.47 -4.47
N LYS A 29 2.40 22.72 -5.23
CA LYS A 29 1.59 23.28 -6.33
C LYS A 29 0.49 24.23 -5.87
N MET A 30 0.05 24.13 -4.62
CA MET A 30 -0.85 25.08 -3.99
C MET A 30 -0.12 26.35 -3.49
N GLY A 31 1.21 26.41 -3.60
CA GLY A 31 2.02 27.57 -3.22
C GLY A 31 2.58 27.51 -1.79
N HIS A 32 2.49 26.36 -1.11
CA HIS A 32 3.11 26.16 0.20
C HIS A 32 4.58 25.78 0.07
N GLN A 33 5.36 26.08 1.10
CA GLN A 33 6.71 25.51 1.26
C GLN A 33 6.59 24.25 2.10
N VAL A 34 7.12 23.13 1.62
CA VAL A 34 7.01 21.84 2.32
C VAL A 34 8.40 21.33 2.66
N VAL A 35 8.56 20.85 3.89
CA VAL A 35 9.78 20.18 4.35
C VAL A 35 9.44 18.84 4.99
N TYR A 36 10.37 17.89 4.94
CA TYR A 36 10.26 16.64 5.69
C TYR A 36 10.93 16.75 7.05
N ILE A 37 10.30 16.13 8.06
CA ILE A 37 10.91 15.80 9.35
C ILE A 37 10.99 14.29 9.48
N SER A 38 12.18 13.72 9.65
CA SER A 38 12.30 12.26 9.80
C SER A 38 13.51 11.79 10.59
N GLY A 39 13.54 10.49 10.94
CA GLY A 39 14.70 9.85 11.54
C GLY A 39 15.85 9.58 10.56
N THR A 40 15.61 9.68 9.25
CA THR A 40 16.57 9.34 8.21
C THR A 40 17.08 10.59 7.48
N PRO A 41 18.31 10.56 6.94
CA PRO A 41 18.99 11.76 6.41
C PRO A 41 18.42 12.29 5.08
N GLU A 42 17.47 11.57 4.46
CA GLU A 42 16.78 12.03 3.25
C GLU A 42 15.82 13.21 3.51
N ALA A 43 15.46 13.48 4.77
CA ALA A 43 14.63 14.61 5.14
C ALA A 43 15.44 15.90 5.30
N GLU A 44 14.84 17.05 4.98
CA GLU A 44 15.47 18.36 5.23
C GLU A 44 15.73 18.62 6.72
N ILE A 45 14.89 18.06 7.60
CA ILE A 45 15.06 18.12 9.05
C ILE A 45 15.19 16.68 9.57
N GLN A 46 16.38 16.33 10.05
CA GLN A 46 16.65 15.02 10.63
C GLN A 46 16.61 15.06 12.16
N ILE A 47 15.82 14.19 12.76
CA ILE A 47 15.82 13.88 14.20
C ILE A 47 16.08 12.38 14.34
N GLU A 48 17.35 11.99 14.41
CA GLU A 48 17.81 10.59 14.37
C GLU A 48 17.07 9.65 15.33
N GLU A 49 16.72 10.14 16.52
CA GLU A 49 15.97 9.41 17.55
C GLU A 49 14.57 8.94 17.07
N MET A 50 13.99 9.62 16.08
CA MET A 50 12.72 9.20 15.46
C MET A 50 12.87 7.96 14.58
N PHE A 51 14.09 7.54 14.21
CA PHE A 51 14.27 6.40 13.34
C PHE A 51 13.82 5.12 14.03
N TYR A 52 12.64 4.63 13.65
CA TYR A 52 11.96 3.51 14.31
C TYR A 52 12.72 2.17 14.35
N LYS A 53 13.79 2.03 13.54
CA LYS A 53 14.66 0.85 13.49
C LYS A 53 16.02 1.05 14.15
N ASN A 54 16.24 2.17 14.84
CA ASN A 54 17.42 2.32 15.68
C ASN A 54 17.38 1.30 16.85
N GLU A 55 18.55 0.94 17.36
CA GLU A 55 18.68 -0.12 18.38
C GLU A 55 17.86 0.19 19.64
N LYS A 56 17.83 1.47 20.05
CA LYS A 56 17.11 1.93 21.24
C LYS A 56 15.59 1.75 21.10
N ASN A 57 15.00 2.16 19.99
CA ASN A 57 13.58 2.00 19.74
C ASN A 57 13.18 0.53 19.55
N LEU A 58 14.02 -0.27 18.91
CA LEU A 58 13.80 -1.73 18.82
C LEU A 58 13.78 -2.38 20.20
N LYS A 59 14.69 -1.96 21.10
CA LYS A 59 14.69 -2.40 22.51
C LYS A 59 13.40 -2.00 23.22
N PHE A 60 12.90 -0.77 23.03
CA PHE A 60 11.60 -0.36 23.58
C PHE A 60 10.46 -1.21 23.06
N VAL A 61 10.39 -1.45 21.75
CA VAL A 61 9.32 -2.27 21.13
C VAL A 61 9.34 -3.70 21.67
N ASP A 62 10.51 -4.33 21.73
CA ASP A 62 10.61 -5.72 22.20
C ASP A 62 10.21 -5.85 23.67
N ASN A 63 10.59 -4.88 24.52
CA ASN A 63 10.23 -4.91 25.94
C ASN A 63 8.78 -4.49 26.20
N ALA A 64 8.21 -3.60 25.38
CA ALA A 64 6.84 -3.14 25.50
C ALA A 64 5.80 -4.15 24.98
N TYR A 65 6.14 -4.93 23.94
CA TYR A 65 5.17 -5.76 23.21
C TYR A 65 5.49 -7.25 23.15
N ARG A 66 6.71 -7.68 23.46
CA ARG A 66 7.08 -9.11 23.39
C ARG A 66 7.38 -9.69 24.77
N CYS A 67 8.36 -9.12 25.46
CA CYS A 67 8.79 -9.59 26.76
C CYS A 67 9.70 -8.55 27.42
N LEU A 68 9.34 -8.10 28.62
CA LEU A 68 10.19 -7.25 29.45
C LEU A 68 11.38 -8.07 29.98
N LYS A 69 12.54 -7.91 29.37
CA LYS A 69 13.76 -8.69 29.67
C LYS A 69 15.02 -7.85 29.82
N ASP A 70 15.06 -6.67 29.20
CA ASP A 70 16.27 -5.84 29.13
C ASP A 70 16.26 -4.70 30.17
N TYR A 71 15.29 -4.73 31.09
CA TYR A 71 15.03 -3.75 32.14
C TYR A 71 14.66 -4.48 33.44
N ASN A 72 15.04 -3.92 34.59
CA ASN A 72 14.73 -4.53 35.89
C ASN A 72 13.26 -4.36 36.29
N SER A 73 12.56 -3.40 35.70
CA SER A 73 11.14 -3.12 35.97
C SER A 73 10.47 -2.32 34.86
N GLU A 74 9.13 -2.32 34.84
CA GLU A 74 8.34 -1.42 33.98
C GLU A 74 8.66 0.07 34.25
N ALA A 75 8.96 0.43 35.49
CA ALA A 75 9.28 1.81 35.87
C ALA A 75 10.60 2.29 35.22
N GLU A 76 11.59 1.41 35.10
CA GLU A 76 12.85 1.70 34.44
C GLU A 76 12.65 1.90 32.92
N LEU A 77 11.90 1.00 32.27
CA LEU A 77 11.56 1.14 30.86
C LEU A 77 10.76 2.43 30.60
N LYS A 78 9.75 2.73 31.43
CA LYS A 78 8.95 3.96 31.33
C LYS A 78 9.83 5.20 31.45
N ALA A 79 10.77 5.22 32.40
CA ALA A 79 11.71 6.33 32.57
C ALA A 79 12.63 6.53 31.36
N GLU A 80 13.12 5.46 30.72
CA GLU A 80 13.92 5.58 29.50
C GLU A 80 13.11 6.06 28.29
N ILE A 81 11.88 5.57 28.13
CA ILE A 81 10.96 6.05 27.08
C ILE A 81 10.69 7.54 27.25
N GLU A 82 10.46 8.00 28.48
CA GLU A 82 10.23 9.40 28.80
C GLU A 82 11.46 10.28 28.57
N ALA A 83 12.66 9.79 28.91
CA ALA A 83 13.90 10.49 28.62
C ALA A 83 14.13 10.64 27.10
N GLU A 84 13.86 9.59 26.32
CA GLU A 84 13.93 9.66 24.86
C GLU A 84 12.89 10.63 24.29
N ALA A 85 11.67 10.62 24.83
CA ALA A 85 10.61 11.54 24.42
C ALA A 85 11.00 13.01 24.69
N ALA A 86 11.64 13.29 25.83
CA ALA A 86 12.14 14.63 26.15
C ALA A 86 13.23 15.08 25.17
N GLN A 87 14.14 14.19 24.77
CA GLN A 87 15.19 14.47 23.78
C GLN A 87 14.58 14.77 22.40
N ILE A 88 13.64 13.95 21.93
CA ILE A 88 12.93 14.19 20.66
C ILE A 88 12.15 15.51 20.73
N ALA A 89 11.43 15.78 21.83
CA ALA A 89 10.63 16.99 21.99
C ALA A 89 11.49 18.26 21.92
N GLN A 90 12.66 18.25 22.58
CA GLN A 90 13.57 19.39 22.58
C GLN A 90 14.12 19.68 21.18
N LYS A 91 14.50 18.66 20.42
CA LYS A 91 14.95 18.81 19.03
C LYS A 91 13.82 19.27 18.13
N LEU A 92 12.67 18.61 18.20
CA LEU A 92 11.49 18.93 17.39
C LEU A 92 11.02 20.37 17.60
N GLU A 93 10.94 20.84 18.84
CA GLU A 93 10.58 22.22 19.16
C GLU A 93 11.56 23.22 18.54
N ASN A 94 12.87 22.96 18.65
CA ASN A 94 13.90 23.83 18.10
C ASN A 94 13.81 23.92 16.57
N GLU A 95 13.64 22.77 15.90
CA GLU A 95 13.54 22.72 14.43
C GLU A 95 12.24 23.35 13.91
N ILE A 96 11.11 23.13 14.59
CA ILE A 96 9.84 23.77 14.25
C ILE A 96 9.96 25.30 14.33
N LYS A 97 10.57 25.81 15.40
CA LYS A 97 10.79 27.25 15.59
C LYS A 97 11.79 27.83 14.60
N SER A 98 12.93 27.16 14.40
CA SER A 98 14.01 27.66 13.52
C SER A 98 13.54 27.71 12.07
N ALA A 99 12.81 26.68 11.63
CA ALA A 99 12.29 26.60 10.28
C ALA A 99 11.08 27.51 10.10
N GLY A 100 10.37 27.90 11.17
CA GLY A 100 9.13 28.66 11.08
C GLY A 100 7.98 27.82 10.53
N ILE A 101 7.81 26.59 11.04
CA ILE A 101 6.73 25.69 10.63
C ILE A 101 5.40 26.22 11.18
N GLU A 102 4.42 26.37 10.30
CA GLU A 102 3.08 26.88 10.62
C GLU A 102 2.03 25.76 10.71
N LEU A 103 2.30 24.61 10.08
CA LEU A 103 1.43 23.43 10.06
C LEU A 103 2.28 22.15 10.11
N LEU A 104 1.96 21.24 11.03
CA LEU A 104 2.59 19.93 11.15
C LEU A 104 1.65 18.83 10.63
N VAL A 105 2.18 17.90 9.84
CA VAL A 105 1.44 16.75 9.31
C VAL A 105 2.18 15.47 9.70
N PRO A 106 1.97 14.94 10.92
CA PRO A 106 2.54 13.67 11.31
C PRO A 106 1.83 12.53 10.58
N ASN A 107 2.61 11.71 9.87
CA ASN A 107 2.15 10.51 9.18
C ASN A 107 2.51 9.30 10.05
N ASN A 108 1.49 8.59 10.54
CA ASN A 108 1.60 7.42 11.41
C ASN A 108 2.33 7.57 12.77
N ILE A 109 2.83 8.76 13.11
CA ILE A 109 3.46 9.03 14.42
C ILE A 109 2.47 8.73 15.56
N PHE A 110 1.21 9.13 15.38
CA PHE A 110 0.13 8.99 16.38
C PHE A 110 -0.74 7.75 16.20
N SER A 111 -0.38 6.80 15.33
CA SER A 111 -1.29 5.70 14.99
C SER A 111 -0.71 4.32 15.26
N LEU A 112 0.57 4.07 14.94
CA LEU A 112 1.13 2.71 14.90
C LEU A 112 1.46 2.09 16.27
N GLY A 113 1.81 2.89 17.27
CA GLY A 113 2.39 2.39 18.53
C GLY A 113 3.85 1.94 18.42
N TRP A 114 4.51 2.13 17.27
CA TRP A 114 5.87 1.62 17.05
C TRP A 114 6.95 2.42 17.80
N ASN A 115 6.86 3.76 17.78
CA ASN A 115 7.81 4.63 18.46
C ASN A 115 7.05 5.46 19.51
N LEU A 116 6.93 4.88 20.72
CA LEU A 116 6.25 5.51 21.84
C LEU A 116 6.87 6.87 22.21
N PRO A 117 8.21 7.02 22.31
CA PRO A 117 8.84 8.31 22.57
C PRO A 117 8.44 9.41 21.58
N ALA A 118 8.38 9.10 20.28
CA ALA A 118 8.04 10.08 19.26
C ALA A 118 6.59 10.60 19.40
N ALA A 119 5.61 9.73 19.68
CA ALA A 119 4.23 10.19 19.88
C ALA A 119 4.11 11.10 21.11
N ILE A 120 4.79 10.75 22.21
CA ILE A 120 4.84 11.58 23.43
C ILE A 120 5.45 12.94 23.12
N ALA A 121 6.59 12.95 22.43
CA ALA A 121 7.31 14.16 22.07
C ALA A 121 6.47 15.08 21.18
N PHE A 122 5.85 14.54 20.13
CA PHE A 122 5.02 15.30 19.21
C PHE A 122 3.83 15.93 19.92
N LYS A 123 3.10 15.18 20.75
CA LYS A 123 1.98 15.72 21.53
C LYS A 123 2.43 16.92 22.38
N ARG A 124 3.53 16.75 23.13
CA ARG A 124 4.07 17.80 24.01
C ARG A 124 4.43 19.07 23.25
N VAL A 125 5.07 18.94 22.09
CA VAL A 125 5.48 20.10 21.28
C VAL A 125 4.28 20.78 20.64
N ILE A 126 3.30 20.03 20.13
CA ILE A 126 2.06 20.58 19.58
C ILE A 126 1.32 21.40 20.64
N GLU A 127 1.13 20.83 21.83
CA GLU A 127 0.44 21.47 22.96
C GLU A 127 1.19 22.73 23.42
N LYS A 128 2.52 22.64 23.59
CA LYS A 128 3.36 23.76 24.03
C LYS A 128 3.37 24.93 23.05
N LEU A 129 3.31 24.64 21.75
CA LEU A 129 3.38 25.66 20.70
C LEU A 129 2.01 26.08 20.17
N ASN A 130 0.92 25.45 20.62
CA ASN A 130 -0.41 25.56 20.02
C ASN A 130 -0.34 25.40 18.48
N LEU A 131 0.43 24.39 18.04
CA LEU A 131 0.78 24.22 16.63
C LEU A 131 -0.35 23.52 15.88
N LYS A 132 -0.91 24.18 14.86
CA LYS A 132 -1.89 23.55 13.98
C LYS A 132 -1.34 22.26 13.41
N THR A 133 -2.12 21.20 13.50
CA THR A 133 -1.68 19.86 13.13
C THR A 133 -2.77 19.13 12.35
N VAL A 134 -2.38 18.45 11.27
CA VAL A 134 -3.23 17.49 10.53
C VAL A 134 -2.60 16.10 10.67
N ALA A 135 -3.07 15.29 11.60
CA ALA A 135 -2.52 13.96 11.83
C ALA A 135 -3.07 12.96 10.81
N HIS A 136 -2.20 12.44 9.94
CA HIS A 136 -2.56 11.53 8.86
C HIS A 136 -2.25 10.07 9.26
N HIS A 137 -3.31 9.27 9.40
CA HIS A 137 -3.25 7.89 9.88
C HIS A 137 -3.55 6.93 8.73
N HIS A 138 -2.56 6.11 8.38
CA HIS A 138 -2.69 5.07 7.35
C HIS A 138 -3.16 3.73 7.91
N ASP A 139 -2.88 3.49 9.19
CA ASP A 139 -3.28 2.32 9.96
C ASP A 139 -3.09 2.62 11.46
N PHE A 140 -3.74 1.84 12.33
CA PHE A 140 -3.68 2.01 13.77
C PHE A 140 -3.12 0.79 14.51
N PHE A 141 -2.65 1.01 15.74
CA PHE A 141 -2.06 -0.02 16.59
C PHE A 141 -3.02 -1.19 16.85
N TRP A 142 -4.32 -0.93 16.94
CA TRP A 142 -5.35 -1.96 17.13
C TRP A 142 -5.61 -2.83 15.89
N GLU A 143 -4.99 -2.51 14.75
CA GLU A 143 -5.06 -3.31 13.52
C GLU A 143 -3.89 -4.31 13.39
N ARG A 144 -2.96 -4.27 14.36
CA ARG A 144 -1.69 -4.99 14.37
C ARG A 144 -1.57 -5.81 15.65
N ASP A 145 -1.52 -7.13 15.53
CA ASP A 145 -1.48 -8.06 16.67
C ASP A 145 -0.37 -7.74 17.68
N LEU A 146 0.81 -7.32 17.21
CA LEU A 146 1.92 -6.95 18.10
C LEU A 146 1.56 -5.72 18.96
N TYR A 147 1.02 -4.67 18.36
CA TYR A 147 0.81 -3.39 19.06
C TYR A 147 -0.51 -3.34 19.84
N SER A 148 -1.46 -4.22 19.51
CA SER A 148 -2.71 -4.36 20.25
C SER A 148 -2.57 -5.14 21.56
N ASN A 149 -1.42 -5.77 21.81
CA ASN A 149 -1.18 -6.63 22.97
C ASN A 149 0.15 -6.27 23.67
N PRO A 150 0.25 -5.07 24.29
CA PRO A 150 1.42 -4.75 25.09
C PRO A 150 1.57 -5.71 26.28
N VAL A 151 2.81 -5.94 26.72
CA VAL A 151 3.15 -6.77 27.88
C VAL A 151 3.43 -5.96 29.14
N CYS A 152 3.44 -4.63 29.04
CA CYS A 152 3.63 -3.70 30.14
C CYS A 152 2.40 -2.81 30.33
N SER A 153 1.95 -2.66 31.58
CA SER A 153 0.73 -1.92 31.92
C SER A 153 0.79 -0.44 31.53
N PHE A 154 1.92 0.24 31.76
CA PHE A 154 2.05 1.66 31.41
C PHE A 154 2.02 1.91 29.89
N VAL A 155 2.29 0.89 29.06
CA VAL A 155 2.21 1.02 27.59
C VAL A 155 0.74 1.12 27.15
N GLU A 156 -0.18 0.43 27.84
CA GLU A 156 -1.62 0.61 27.61
C GLU A 156 -2.06 2.05 27.89
N GLU A 157 -1.53 2.66 28.97
CA GLU A 157 -1.75 4.08 29.29
C GLU A 157 -1.25 4.99 28.17
N ILE A 158 -0.04 4.74 27.66
CA ILE A 158 0.53 5.50 26.54
C ILE A 158 -0.32 5.33 25.28
N LEU A 159 -0.74 4.12 24.93
CA LEU A 159 -1.61 3.89 23.75
C LEU A 159 -2.97 4.57 23.90
N ALA A 160 -3.51 4.61 25.13
CA ALA A 160 -4.76 5.30 25.43
C ALA A 160 -4.62 6.83 25.31
N GLU A 161 -3.50 7.41 25.75
CA GLU A 161 -3.31 8.86 25.77
C GLU A 161 -2.77 9.44 24.44
N TYR A 162 -1.85 8.74 23.77
CA TYR A 162 -1.06 9.31 22.67
C TYR A 162 -1.40 8.72 21.28
N PHE A 163 -2.24 7.68 21.19
CA PHE A 163 -2.48 6.96 19.92
C PHE A 163 -3.96 6.84 19.50
N PRO A 164 -4.47 7.80 18.71
CA PRO A 164 -3.99 9.18 18.62
C PRO A 164 -4.46 10.01 19.84
N PRO A 165 -3.83 11.16 20.13
CA PRO A 165 -4.23 12.03 21.22
C PRO A 165 -5.54 12.78 20.88
N VAL A 166 -6.29 13.15 21.91
CA VAL A 166 -7.51 13.97 21.80
C VAL A 166 -7.16 15.42 22.12
N MET A 167 -7.03 16.26 21.10
CA MET A 167 -6.58 17.65 21.21
C MET A 167 -7.31 18.54 20.20
N GLU A 168 -7.56 19.81 20.55
CA GLU A 168 -8.26 20.76 19.68
C GLU A 168 -7.38 21.23 18.51
N GLU A 169 -6.05 21.21 18.70
CA GLU A 169 -5.05 21.62 17.70
C GLU A 169 -4.87 20.60 16.57
N ILE A 170 -5.43 19.40 16.71
CA ILE A 170 -5.21 18.26 15.81
C ILE A 170 -6.49 17.92 15.06
N GLU A 171 -6.45 18.16 13.75
CA GLU A 171 -7.41 17.58 12.81
C GLU A 171 -6.93 16.17 12.43
N HIS A 172 -7.82 15.18 12.49
CA HIS A 172 -7.49 13.80 12.17
C HIS A 172 -7.88 13.45 10.73
N VAL A 173 -6.95 12.84 10.00
CA VAL A 173 -7.16 12.34 8.64
C VAL A 173 -6.88 10.85 8.59
N VAL A 174 -7.75 10.10 7.94
CA VAL A 174 -7.63 8.65 7.75
C VAL A 174 -7.75 8.30 6.28
N ILE A 175 -7.21 7.16 5.86
CA ILE A 175 -7.22 6.77 4.44
C ILE A 175 -8.47 6.02 3.97
N ASN A 176 -9.35 5.60 4.88
CA ASN A 176 -10.58 4.86 4.52
C ASN A 176 -11.69 5.03 5.57
N ARG A 177 -12.93 4.71 5.19
CA ARG A 177 -14.12 4.83 6.06
C ARG A 177 -14.16 3.82 7.20
N ILE A 178 -13.45 2.68 7.11
CA ILE A 178 -13.38 1.70 8.21
C ILE A 178 -12.60 2.31 9.37
N ALA A 179 -11.42 2.85 9.07
CA ALA A 179 -10.58 3.58 10.01
C ALA A 179 -11.30 4.80 10.60
N GLN A 180 -12.03 5.56 9.78
CA GLN A 180 -12.84 6.70 10.24
C GLN A 180 -13.84 6.29 11.33
N LYS A 181 -14.60 5.21 11.09
CA LYS A 181 -15.61 4.69 12.02
C LYS A 181 -14.96 4.14 13.29
N GLU A 182 -13.88 3.38 13.17
CA GLU A 182 -13.19 2.81 14.33
C GLU A 182 -12.54 3.90 15.19
N LEU A 183 -11.95 4.94 14.58
CA LEU A 183 -11.41 6.08 15.31
C LEU A 183 -12.51 6.80 16.10
N LYS A 184 -13.66 7.09 15.47
CA LYS A 184 -14.81 7.71 16.16
C LYS A 184 -15.32 6.85 17.30
N LYS A 185 -15.45 5.54 17.08
CA LYS A 185 -15.94 4.58 18.08
C LYS A 185 -15.01 4.44 19.29
N ARG A 186 -13.69 4.41 19.06
CA ARG A 186 -12.70 4.14 20.11
C ARG A 186 -12.26 5.39 20.87
N LYS A 187 -12.19 6.54 20.19
CA LYS A 187 -11.65 7.79 20.74
C LYS A 187 -12.65 8.96 20.77
N GLY A 188 -13.82 8.82 20.15
CA GLY A 188 -14.77 9.94 19.99
C GLY A 188 -14.36 10.97 18.96
N LEU A 189 -13.24 10.77 18.27
CA LEU A 189 -12.64 11.72 17.33
C LEU A 189 -13.31 11.66 15.95
N ASP A 190 -13.70 12.81 15.44
CA ASP A 190 -14.06 12.96 14.03
C ASP A 190 -12.80 12.97 13.16
N SER A 191 -12.95 12.56 11.91
CA SER A 191 -11.83 12.57 10.96
C SER A 191 -12.30 12.71 9.53
N THR A 192 -11.43 13.28 8.68
CA THR A 192 -11.66 13.37 7.24
C THR A 192 -11.02 12.18 6.53
N VAL A 193 -11.74 11.59 5.56
CA VAL A 193 -11.16 10.53 4.72
C VAL A 193 -10.40 11.18 3.57
N VAL A 194 -9.08 10.99 3.53
CA VAL A 194 -8.23 11.32 2.39
C VAL A 194 -7.68 10.03 1.81
N PRO A 195 -8.25 9.50 0.71
CA PRO A 195 -7.81 8.25 0.13
C PRO A 195 -6.40 8.39 -0.45
N ASN A 196 -5.70 7.27 -0.63
CA ASN A 196 -4.47 7.29 -1.42
C ASN A 196 -4.82 7.69 -2.87
N VAL A 197 -3.93 8.46 -3.49
CA VAL A 197 -4.14 9.00 -4.84
C VAL A 197 -3.05 8.57 -5.81
N PHE A 198 -3.29 8.77 -7.10
CA PHE A 198 -2.34 8.44 -8.15
C PHE A 198 -2.25 9.58 -9.18
N ASN A 199 -1.11 9.68 -9.87
CA ASN A 199 -0.92 10.71 -10.90
C ASN A 199 -1.51 10.27 -12.24
N PHE A 200 -2.83 10.39 -12.42
CA PHE A 200 -3.49 10.04 -13.68
C PHE A 200 -3.18 10.98 -14.85
N LYS A 201 -2.50 12.11 -14.62
CA LYS A 201 -2.11 13.05 -15.69
C LYS A 201 -0.75 12.73 -16.32
N GLN A 202 0.00 11.76 -15.78
CA GLN A 202 1.26 11.38 -16.38
C GLN A 202 1.04 10.54 -17.65
N PRO A 203 2.00 10.53 -18.60
CA PRO A 203 1.93 9.65 -19.76
C PRO A 203 1.80 8.18 -19.35
N LEU A 204 0.98 7.44 -20.09
CA LEU A 204 0.89 5.99 -19.90
C LEU A 204 2.23 5.33 -20.17
N TRP A 205 2.55 4.29 -19.40
CA TRP A 205 3.71 3.46 -19.68
C TRP A 205 3.46 2.67 -20.97
N GLN A 206 4.41 2.73 -21.89
CA GLN A 206 4.30 2.11 -23.21
C GLN A 206 5.52 1.25 -23.51
N GLN A 207 5.42 0.49 -24.59
CA GLN A 207 6.57 -0.20 -25.13
C GLN A 207 7.55 0.82 -25.73
N ASP A 208 8.83 0.67 -25.42
CA ASP A 208 9.93 1.49 -25.95
C ASP A 208 11.20 0.64 -26.12
N GLN A 209 12.31 1.27 -26.53
CA GLN A 209 13.59 0.59 -26.71
C GLN A 209 14.09 -0.11 -25.44
N TYR A 210 13.70 0.37 -24.26
CA TYR A 210 14.11 -0.22 -22.99
C TYR A 210 13.31 -1.48 -22.68
N ASN A 211 12.01 -1.58 -22.96
CA ASN A 211 11.22 -2.76 -22.58
C ASN A 211 10.79 -3.66 -23.75
N GLN A 212 11.13 -3.33 -25.00
CA GLN A 212 10.79 -4.14 -26.17
C GLN A 212 11.29 -5.59 -26.11
N ASP A 213 12.39 -5.86 -25.37
CA ASP A 213 12.96 -7.19 -25.21
C ASP A 213 12.38 -7.97 -24.02
N LEU A 214 11.45 -7.38 -23.25
CA LEU A 214 11.00 -7.94 -21.98
C LEU A 214 10.34 -9.32 -22.15
N ARG A 215 9.40 -9.47 -23.09
CA ARG A 215 8.73 -10.76 -23.34
C ARG A 215 9.75 -11.85 -23.66
N ALA A 216 10.68 -11.57 -24.57
CA ALA A 216 11.73 -12.51 -24.96
C ALA A 216 12.65 -12.88 -23.78
N ARG A 217 13.04 -11.92 -22.94
CA ARG A 217 13.85 -12.20 -21.73
C ARG A 217 13.13 -13.05 -20.69
N MET A 218 11.81 -12.94 -20.62
CA MET A 218 10.98 -13.76 -19.74
C MET A 218 10.61 -15.10 -20.39
N GLY A 219 10.99 -15.36 -21.65
CA GLY A 219 10.58 -16.57 -22.37
C GLY A 219 9.09 -16.60 -22.74
N ILE A 220 8.45 -15.43 -22.82
CA ILE A 220 7.04 -15.26 -23.20
C ILE A 220 6.96 -15.10 -24.73
N LYS A 221 6.18 -15.96 -25.40
CA LYS A 221 5.99 -15.90 -26.85
C LYS A 221 5.06 -14.73 -27.23
N GLU A 222 5.01 -14.37 -28.50
CA GLU A 222 4.19 -13.25 -29.00
C GLU A 222 2.70 -13.42 -28.66
N ASN A 223 2.13 -14.60 -28.92
CA ASN A 223 0.71 -14.89 -28.73
C ASN A 223 0.33 -15.46 -27.36
N ASP A 224 1.28 -15.55 -26.41
CA ASP A 224 0.96 -15.95 -25.05
C ASP A 224 0.13 -14.88 -24.33
N ILE A 225 -0.82 -15.29 -23.51
CA ILE A 225 -1.60 -14.39 -22.64
C ILE A 225 -0.85 -14.23 -21.32
N VAL A 226 -0.66 -12.98 -20.87
CA VAL A 226 0.06 -12.68 -19.63
C VAL A 226 -0.93 -12.21 -18.56
N ILE A 227 -1.08 -13.02 -17.51
CA ILE A 227 -1.82 -12.69 -16.30
C ILE A 227 -0.83 -12.13 -15.28
N LEU A 228 -0.93 -10.84 -14.97
CA LEU A 228 0.00 -10.17 -14.06
C LEU A 228 -0.56 -10.13 -12.64
N HIS A 229 0.26 -10.47 -11.65
CA HIS A 229 -0.01 -10.23 -10.24
C HIS A 229 1.12 -9.37 -9.65
N ALA A 230 0.92 -8.05 -9.67
CA ALA A 230 1.97 -7.06 -9.38
C ALA A 230 2.12 -6.67 -7.89
N THR A 231 1.53 -7.44 -6.96
CA THR A 231 1.70 -7.17 -5.52
C THR A 231 2.99 -7.79 -5.00
N ARG A 232 3.44 -7.35 -3.81
CA ARG A 232 4.39 -8.15 -3.01
C ARG A 232 3.81 -9.54 -2.73
N ILE A 233 4.66 -10.54 -2.58
CA ILE A 233 4.23 -11.93 -2.38
C ILE A 233 4.09 -12.15 -0.87
N ALA A 234 2.84 -12.23 -0.38
CA ALA A 234 2.52 -12.42 1.04
C ALA A 234 1.13 -13.05 1.22
N GLU A 235 0.89 -13.79 2.30
CA GLU A 235 -0.35 -14.56 2.54
C GLU A 235 -1.63 -13.71 2.45
N ARG A 236 -1.61 -12.48 2.97
CA ARG A 236 -2.77 -11.55 2.89
C ARG A 236 -3.16 -11.14 1.46
N LYS A 237 -2.30 -11.40 0.48
CA LYS A 237 -2.52 -11.13 -0.94
C LYS A 237 -3.28 -12.25 -1.64
N ALA A 238 -3.44 -13.40 -0.98
CA ALA A 238 -4.17 -14.57 -1.45
C ALA A 238 -3.87 -14.91 -2.92
N ILE A 239 -2.58 -15.04 -3.25
CA ILE A 239 -2.10 -15.32 -4.61
C ILE A 239 -2.60 -16.69 -5.09
N GLU A 240 -2.89 -17.60 -4.17
CA GLU A 240 -3.53 -18.89 -4.47
C GLU A 240 -4.87 -18.74 -5.20
N LEU A 241 -5.66 -17.71 -4.89
CA LEU A 241 -6.90 -17.44 -5.62
C LEU A 241 -6.61 -16.97 -7.06
N ALA A 242 -5.52 -16.23 -7.28
CA ALA A 242 -5.11 -15.79 -8.60
C ALA A 242 -4.57 -16.95 -9.45
N ILE A 243 -3.85 -17.89 -8.83
CA ILE A 243 -3.40 -19.14 -9.47
C ILE A 243 -4.61 -20.00 -9.84
N GLU A 244 -5.55 -20.19 -8.91
CA GLU A 244 -6.76 -20.99 -9.18
C GLU A 244 -7.64 -20.34 -10.27
N PHE A 245 -7.82 -19.01 -10.22
CA PHE A 245 -8.49 -18.28 -11.30
C PHE A 245 -7.80 -18.50 -12.64
N THR A 246 -6.45 -18.42 -12.69
CA THR A 246 -5.68 -18.65 -13.92
C THR A 246 -5.86 -20.08 -14.41
N ALA A 247 -5.81 -21.07 -13.52
CA ALA A 247 -6.06 -22.47 -13.85
C ALA A 247 -7.44 -22.68 -14.47
N ARG A 248 -8.48 -22.09 -13.88
CA ARG A 248 -9.86 -22.17 -14.42
C ARG A 248 -10.02 -21.40 -15.73
N LEU A 249 -9.29 -20.29 -15.92
CA LEU A 249 -9.28 -19.53 -17.16
C LEU A 249 -8.66 -20.32 -18.32
N GLN A 250 -7.63 -21.14 -18.06
CA GLN A 250 -7.05 -22.05 -19.06
C GLN A 250 -8.05 -23.06 -19.62
N GLN A 251 -9.10 -23.38 -18.86
CA GLN A 251 -10.16 -24.31 -19.27
C GLN A 251 -11.30 -23.63 -20.04
N GLN A 252 -11.27 -22.30 -20.18
CA GLN A 252 -12.25 -21.57 -20.97
C GLN A 252 -11.89 -21.61 -22.46
N ASP A 253 -12.89 -21.44 -23.32
CA ASP A 253 -12.66 -21.33 -24.76
C ASP A 253 -12.03 -19.97 -25.11
N LEU A 254 -10.69 -19.96 -25.21
CA LEU A 254 -9.91 -18.81 -25.61
C LEU A 254 -9.45 -18.89 -27.08
N GLN A 255 -9.79 -19.95 -27.82
CA GLN A 255 -9.30 -20.21 -29.17
C GLN A 255 -9.69 -19.12 -30.17
N GLY A 256 -8.76 -18.73 -31.03
CA GLY A 256 -8.93 -17.70 -32.07
C GLY A 256 -8.48 -16.31 -31.63
N LYS A 257 -8.98 -15.30 -32.33
CA LYS A 257 -8.54 -13.91 -32.19
C LYS A 257 -8.76 -13.35 -30.77
N LEU A 258 -7.76 -12.62 -30.26
CA LEU A 258 -7.79 -11.85 -29.01
C LEU A 258 -8.11 -10.37 -29.28
N TYR A 259 -8.33 -9.62 -28.20
CA TYR A 259 -8.68 -8.20 -28.18
C TYR A 259 -7.70 -7.28 -28.96
N ASP A 260 -6.44 -7.68 -29.13
CA ASP A 260 -5.39 -6.91 -29.82
C ASP A 260 -5.06 -7.49 -31.21
N GLY A 261 -5.79 -8.52 -31.64
CA GLY A 261 -5.63 -9.18 -32.92
C GLY A 261 -4.64 -10.34 -32.97
N ARG A 262 -3.97 -10.67 -31.86
CA ARG A 262 -3.20 -11.92 -31.77
C ARG A 262 -4.12 -13.13 -31.90
N GLU A 263 -3.62 -14.21 -32.51
CA GLU A 263 -4.33 -15.49 -32.60
C GLU A 263 -3.89 -16.41 -31.45
N PHE A 264 -4.83 -16.84 -30.63
CA PHE A 264 -4.58 -17.75 -29.51
C PHE A 264 -4.99 -19.17 -29.89
N GLY A 265 -4.02 -20.09 -29.84
CA GLY A 265 -4.13 -21.48 -30.27
C GLY A 265 -3.63 -22.48 -29.23
N SER A 266 -3.64 -23.77 -29.57
CA SER A 266 -3.09 -24.85 -28.73
C SER A 266 -1.59 -24.73 -28.41
N GLU A 267 -0.83 -23.98 -29.20
CA GLU A 267 0.61 -23.77 -29.03
C GLU A 267 0.95 -22.57 -28.11
N ASN A 268 -0.09 -21.86 -27.66
CA ASN A 268 0.00 -20.65 -26.84
C ASN A 268 -0.37 -20.94 -25.39
N ARG A 269 0.17 -20.13 -24.49
CA ARG A 269 0.14 -20.37 -23.05
C ARG A 269 -0.53 -19.22 -22.31
N LEU A 270 -1.14 -19.52 -21.17
CA LEU A 270 -1.42 -18.52 -20.14
C LEU A 270 -0.25 -18.49 -19.17
N ILE A 271 0.41 -17.33 -19.11
CA ILE A 271 1.57 -17.11 -18.27
C ILE A 271 1.16 -16.29 -17.06
N PHE A 272 1.37 -16.83 -15.86
CA PHE A 272 1.20 -16.10 -14.61
C PHE A 272 2.51 -15.41 -14.22
N LEU A 273 2.57 -14.09 -14.39
CA LEU A 273 3.76 -13.28 -14.13
C LEU A 273 3.73 -12.70 -12.72
N LEU A 274 4.75 -13.05 -11.93
CA LEU A 274 4.95 -12.58 -10.55
C LEU A 274 6.26 -11.77 -10.43
N PRO A 275 6.22 -10.44 -10.64
CA PRO A 275 7.39 -9.57 -10.48
C PRO A 275 7.57 -9.03 -9.05
N GLY A 276 6.64 -9.31 -8.14
CA GLY A 276 6.64 -8.75 -6.78
C GLY A 276 7.80 -9.21 -5.90
N LEU A 277 8.17 -8.36 -4.95
CA LEU A 277 9.13 -8.72 -3.89
C LEU A 277 8.52 -9.76 -2.94
N THR A 278 9.31 -10.74 -2.54
CA THR A 278 8.93 -11.77 -1.57
C THR A 278 8.96 -11.21 -0.15
N GLU A 279 7.80 -11.15 0.50
CA GLU A 279 7.66 -10.85 1.94
C GLU A 279 7.07 -12.03 2.73
N GLY A 280 6.49 -13.00 2.05
CA GLY A 280 5.98 -14.22 2.63
C GLY A 280 7.11 -15.11 3.14
N ASN A 281 6.77 -15.98 4.08
CA ASN A 281 7.68 -17.02 4.53
C ASN A 281 7.94 -18.03 3.40
N GLU A 282 9.02 -18.80 3.52
CA GLU A 282 9.38 -19.81 2.52
C GLU A 282 8.27 -20.86 2.32
N LYS A 283 7.47 -21.17 3.35
CA LYS A 283 6.38 -22.15 3.25
C LYS A 283 5.28 -21.68 2.30
N TYR A 284 4.92 -20.39 2.34
CA TYR A 284 3.93 -19.83 1.43
C TYR A 284 4.41 -19.90 -0.02
N ILE A 285 5.69 -19.61 -0.28
CA ILE A 285 6.27 -19.73 -1.62
C ILE A 285 6.22 -21.18 -2.11
N GLN A 286 6.57 -22.15 -1.26
CA GLN A 286 6.47 -23.57 -1.64
C GLN A 286 5.03 -24.00 -1.90
N PHE A 287 4.08 -23.52 -1.10
CA PHE A 287 2.65 -23.75 -1.33
C PHE A 287 2.19 -23.20 -2.68
N LEU A 288 2.54 -21.95 -3.02
CA LEU A 288 2.19 -21.38 -4.32
C LEU A 288 2.80 -22.17 -5.48
N LYS A 289 4.06 -22.62 -5.35
CA LYS A 289 4.70 -23.48 -6.36
C LYS A 289 3.99 -24.82 -6.51
N GLN A 290 3.60 -25.45 -5.40
CA GLN A 290 2.86 -26.71 -5.41
C GLN A 290 1.48 -26.54 -6.07
N GLN A 291 0.71 -25.54 -5.64
CA GLN A 291 -0.61 -25.25 -6.22
C GLN A 291 -0.53 -24.99 -7.74
N ALA A 292 0.49 -24.26 -8.18
CA ALA A 292 0.71 -23.99 -9.59
C ALA A 292 1.05 -25.26 -10.38
N ALA A 293 1.91 -26.12 -9.83
CA ALA A 293 2.26 -27.38 -10.46
C ALA A 293 1.07 -28.35 -10.54
N GLU A 294 0.28 -28.46 -9.47
CA GLU A 294 -0.93 -29.29 -9.42
C GLU A 294 -2.01 -28.80 -10.39
N SER A 295 -2.06 -27.49 -10.65
CA SER A 295 -3.04 -26.85 -11.54
C SER A 295 -2.49 -26.59 -12.96
N GLU A 296 -1.29 -27.07 -13.26
CA GLU A 296 -0.58 -26.86 -14.53
C GLU A 296 -0.51 -25.38 -14.96
N VAL A 297 -0.36 -24.47 -14.00
CA VAL A 297 -0.19 -23.02 -14.26
C VAL A 297 1.30 -22.70 -14.37
N GLU A 298 1.72 -22.20 -15.54
CA GLU A 298 3.09 -21.73 -15.72
C GLU A 298 3.30 -20.38 -15.01
N ILE A 299 4.15 -20.38 -13.98
CA ILE A 299 4.52 -19.18 -13.24
C ILE A 299 5.92 -18.71 -13.63
N ILE A 300 6.03 -17.42 -13.99
CA ILE A 300 7.31 -16.73 -14.11
C ILE A 300 7.55 -15.91 -12.84
N TRP A 301 8.46 -16.42 -12.00
CA TRP A 301 8.98 -15.72 -10.83
C TRP A 301 10.03 -14.70 -11.27
N ALA A 302 9.63 -13.44 -11.42
CA ALA A 302 10.45 -12.42 -12.07
C ALA A 302 11.03 -11.38 -11.11
N THR A 303 10.97 -11.59 -9.79
CA THR A 303 11.39 -10.62 -8.77
C THR A 303 12.75 -9.97 -9.05
N ASP A 304 13.76 -10.76 -9.43
CA ASP A 304 15.13 -10.27 -9.66
C ASP A 304 15.30 -9.46 -10.97
N HIS A 305 14.28 -9.42 -11.83
CA HIS A 305 14.28 -8.69 -13.08
C HIS A 305 13.63 -7.31 -12.97
N PHE A 306 12.92 -7.03 -11.87
CA PHE A 306 12.13 -5.83 -11.69
C PHE A 306 12.58 -5.02 -10.46
N ALA A 307 12.48 -3.70 -10.57
CA ALA A 307 12.64 -2.76 -9.47
C ALA A 307 11.62 -1.63 -9.61
N HIS A 308 11.63 -0.68 -8.67
CA HIS A 308 10.75 0.48 -8.74
C HIS A 308 11.01 1.32 -10.02
N GLN A 309 12.30 1.52 -10.33
CA GLN A 309 12.75 2.26 -11.52
C GLN A 309 13.62 1.37 -12.40
N ARG A 310 13.57 1.63 -13.71
CA ARG A 310 14.48 1.04 -14.70
C ARG A 310 15.92 1.38 -14.33
N SER A 311 16.79 0.38 -14.32
CA SER A 311 18.20 0.58 -13.97
C SER A 311 19.09 -0.55 -14.52
N ALA A 312 20.40 -0.41 -14.37
CA ALA A 312 21.34 -1.49 -14.59
C ALA A 312 22.04 -1.85 -13.28
N ARG A 313 21.96 -3.12 -12.86
CA ARG A 313 22.61 -3.62 -11.63
C ARG A 313 23.58 -4.73 -11.98
N GLY A 314 24.87 -4.52 -11.73
CA GLY A 314 25.91 -5.52 -12.02
C GLY A 314 25.96 -5.95 -13.49
N GLY A 315 25.75 -5.01 -14.43
CA GLY A 315 25.68 -5.29 -15.86
C GLY A 315 24.39 -5.97 -16.34
N ARG A 316 23.46 -6.28 -15.43
CA ARG A 316 22.13 -6.82 -15.77
C ARG A 316 21.13 -5.67 -15.89
N LYS A 317 20.31 -5.74 -16.95
CA LYS A 317 19.18 -4.83 -17.18
C LYS A 317 18.07 -5.17 -16.20
N ILE A 318 17.59 -4.15 -15.49
CA ILE A 318 16.48 -4.22 -14.54
C ILE A 318 15.33 -3.38 -15.08
N TYR A 319 14.15 -3.98 -15.18
CA TYR A 319 12.93 -3.34 -15.64
C TYR A 319 12.24 -2.60 -14.48
N SER A 320 11.44 -1.60 -14.80
CA SER A 320 10.50 -1.07 -13.80
C SER A 320 9.33 -2.03 -13.67
N LEU A 321 8.73 -2.13 -12.48
CA LEU A 321 7.46 -2.84 -12.30
C LEU A 321 6.39 -2.40 -13.31
N TRP A 322 6.41 -1.12 -13.74
CA TRP A 322 5.53 -0.59 -14.79
C TRP A 322 5.71 -1.28 -16.15
N ASP A 323 6.90 -1.78 -16.47
CA ASP A 323 7.14 -2.54 -17.70
C ASP A 323 6.37 -3.87 -17.72
N SER A 324 6.07 -4.45 -16.53
CA SER A 324 5.24 -5.66 -16.45
C SER A 324 3.79 -5.39 -16.83
N TYR A 325 3.25 -4.20 -16.52
CA TYR A 325 1.90 -3.81 -16.96
C TYR A 325 1.85 -3.64 -18.49
N VAL A 326 2.90 -3.17 -19.14
CA VAL A 326 2.91 -2.99 -20.61
C VAL A 326 2.63 -4.31 -21.32
N ILE A 327 3.27 -5.39 -20.87
CA ILE A 327 3.18 -6.72 -21.50
C ILE A 327 1.99 -7.56 -21.03
N SER A 328 1.21 -7.09 -20.05
CA SER A 328 0.12 -7.85 -19.43
C SER A 328 -1.21 -7.70 -20.16
N ASP A 329 -2.01 -8.77 -20.12
CA ASP A 329 -3.32 -8.84 -20.75
C ASP A 329 -4.46 -8.71 -19.75
N LEU A 330 -4.23 -9.17 -18.51
CA LEU A 330 -5.16 -9.13 -17.39
C LEU A 330 -4.38 -8.97 -16.09
N ILE A 331 -4.91 -8.19 -15.15
CA ILE A 331 -4.34 -8.04 -13.81
C ILE A 331 -5.16 -8.87 -12.83
N THR A 332 -4.50 -9.58 -11.92
CA THR A 332 -5.16 -10.18 -10.75
C THR A 332 -4.81 -9.40 -9.49
N TYR A 333 -5.83 -9.07 -8.71
CA TYR A 333 -5.70 -8.38 -7.44
C TYR A 333 -6.61 -9.04 -6.40
N THR A 334 -6.13 -10.16 -5.87
CA THR A 334 -6.89 -11.06 -4.99
C THR A 334 -6.68 -10.80 -3.51
N SER A 335 -6.12 -9.64 -3.15
CA SER A 335 -5.80 -9.32 -1.77
C SER A 335 -7.04 -9.32 -0.89
N ILE A 336 -6.99 -10.00 0.26
CA ILE A 336 -8.10 -10.08 1.22
C ILE A 336 -8.04 -8.99 2.30
N LYS A 337 -6.86 -8.39 2.49
CA LYS A 337 -6.64 -7.28 3.46
C LYS A 337 -5.67 -6.25 2.90
N GLU A 338 -6.15 -5.01 2.79
CA GLU A 338 -5.41 -3.84 2.30
C GLU A 338 -5.83 -2.60 3.10
N GLY A 339 -4.91 -1.65 3.29
CA GLY A 339 -5.23 -0.34 3.90
C GLY A 339 -5.91 0.61 2.92
N TRP A 340 -5.55 0.52 1.64
CA TRP A 340 -6.24 1.16 0.53
C TRP A 340 -6.28 0.23 -0.67
N GLY A 341 -5.25 0.23 -1.51
CA GLY A 341 -5.11 -0.68 -2.63
C GLY A 341 -4.39 -0.06 -3.83
N ASN A 342 -3.16 0.41 -3.63
CA ASN A 342 -2.43 1.17 -4.65
C ASN A 342 -2.25 0.39 -5.97
N GLN A 343 -2.06 -0.93 -5.93
CA GLN A 343 -1.98 -1.75 -7.13
C GLN A 343 -3.27 -1.76 -7.97
N LEU A 344 -4.43 -1.58 -7.35
CA LEU A 344 -5.67 -1.39 -8.10
C LEU A 344 -5.62 -0.07 -8.87
N LEU A 345 -5.21 1.04 -8.23
CA LEU A 345 -5.06 2.33 -8.92
C LEU A 345 -4.02 2.27 -10.04
N GLU A 346 -2.92 1.54 -9.84
CA GLU A 346 -1.90 1.31 -10.87
C GLU A 346 -2.48 0.57 -12.09
N ALA A 347 -3.30 -0.46 -11.87
CA ALA A 347 -3.94 -1.22 -12.94
C ALA A 347 -4.99 -0.39 -13.71
N LEU A 348 -5.79 0.41 -12.99
CA LEU A 348 -6.75 1.35 -13.59
C LEU A 348 -6.02 2.42 -14.42
N PHE A 349 -4.93 2.98 -13.89
CA PHE A 349 -4.08 3.90 -14.63
C PHE A 349 -3.49 3.26 -15.89
N ALA A 350 -3.01 2.01 -15.80
CA ALA A 350 -2.45 1.26 -16.92
C ALA A 350 -3.51 0.83 -17.95
N LYS A 351 -4.80 1.16 -17.74
CA LYS A 351 -5.93 0.80 -18.59
C LYS A 351 -5.98 -0.71 -18.86
N LYS A 352 -5.78 -1.50 -17.80
CA LYS A 352 -5.83 -2.97 -17.87
C LYS A 352 -7.10 -3.49 -17.21
N PRO A 353 -7.73 -4.54 -17.77
CA PRO A 353 -8.79 -5.26 -17.07
C PRO A 353 -8.25 -5.89 -15.78
N VAL A 354 -9.10 -5.94 -14.75
CA VAL A 354 -8.70 -6.39 -13.41
C VAL A 354 -9.68 -7.44 -12.90
N VAL A 355 -9.13 -8.56 -12.46
CA VAL A 355 -9.80 -9.54 -11.62
C VAL A 355 -9.56 -9.17 -10.17
N VAL A 356 -10.62 -8.94 -9.40
CA VAL A 356 -10.54 -8.37 -8.06
C VAL A 356 -11.21 -9.27 -7.03
N PHE A 357 -10.59 -9.38 -5.86
CA PHE A 357 -11.29 -9.81 -4.65
C PHE A 357 -11.79 -8.57 -3.90
N GLU A 358 -13.08 -8.52 -3.56
CA GLU A 358 -13.71 -7.36 -2.91
C GLU A 358 -13.36 -7.32 -1.41
N TYR A 359 -12.12 -6.94 -1.08
CA TYR A 359 -11.64 -6.76 0.30
C TYR A 359 -12.42 -5.65 1.04
N PRO A 360 -12.33 -5.59 2.39
CA PRO A 360 -13.17 -4.70 3.18
C PRO A 360 -13.15 -3.23 2.75
N VAL A 361 -11.97 -2.65 2.52
CA VAL A 361 -11.83 -1.25 2.07
C VAL A 361 -12.38 -1.05 0.65
N PHE A 362 -12.24 -2.04 -0.24
CA PHE A 362 -12.89 -1.98 -1.54
C PHE A 362 -14.41 -1.83 -1.39
N LYS A 363 -15.03 -2.64 -0.53
CA LYS A 363 -16.49 -2.58 -0.31
C LYS A 363 -16.93 -1.26 0.32
N SER A 364 -16.16 -0.72 1.26
CA SER A 364 -16.55 0.50 1.97
C SER A 364 -16.32 1.78 1.19
N ASP A 365 -15.25 1.83 0.38
CA ASP A 365 -14.76 3.08 -0.20
C ASP A 365 -14.71 3.07 -1.73
N ILE A 366 -14.55 1.91 -2.39
CA ILE A 366 -14.31 1.84 -3.85
C ILE A 366 -15.53 1.33 -4.62
N LYS A 367 -16.28 0.38 -4.07
CA LYS A 367 -17.42 -0.27 -4.75
C LYS A 367 -18.48 0.71 -5.23
N GLN A 368 -18.65 1.83 -4.53
CA GLN A 368 -19.60 2.90 -4.88
C GLN A 368 -19.36 3.51 -6.27
N TYR A 369 -18.14 3.39 -6.81
CA TYR A 369 -17.77 3.96 -8.11
C TYR A 369 -18.12 3.06 -9.30
N ASN A 370 -18.67 1.85 -9.06
CA ASN A 370 -19.17 0.94 -10.10
C ASN A 370 -18.17 0.65 -11.24
N LEU A 371 -16.90 0.46 -10.89
CA LEU A 371 -15.86 0.10 -11.85
C LEU A 371 -16.20 -1.22 -12.56
N ASN A 372 -15.92 -1.30 -13.86
CA ASN A 372 -16.05 -2.49 -14.68
C ASN A 372 -14.90 -3.48 -14.34
N LEU A 373 -15.11 -4.36 -13.36
CA LEU A 373 -14.09 -5.31 -12.86
C LEU A 373 -14.63 -6.74 -12.86
N ALA A 374 -13.74 -7.72 -13.07
CA ALA A 374 -14.06 -9.14 -12.92
C ALA A 374 -14.00 -9.54 -11.43
N SER A 375 -15.13 -9.51 -10.73
CA SER A 375 -15.19 -9.74 -9.28
C SER A 375 -15.26 -11.22 -8.90
N LEU A 376 -14.40 -11.65 -7.97
CA LEU A 376 -14.45 -12.94 -7.28
C LEU A 376 -15.37 -12.92 -6.05
N GLY A 377 -16.09 -11.81 -5.82
CA GLY A 377 -16.88 -11.58 -4.62
C GLY A 377 -16.02 -11.16 -3.42
N SER A 378 -16.58 -11.28 -2.22
CA SER A 378 -15.96 -10.80 -0.97
C SER A 378 -15.84 -11.85 0.13
N GLU A 379 -16.33 -13.06 -0.11
CA GLU A 379 -16.41 -14.12 0.89
C GLU A 379 -15.33 -15.16 0.60
N TYR A 380 -14.64 -15.58 1.65
CA TYR A 380 -13.61 -16.60 1.57
C TYR A 380 -13.65 -17.48 2.80
N GLN A 381 -13.05 -18.66 2.67
CA GLN A 381 -12.84 -19.60 3.76
C GLN A 381 -11.35 -19.88 3.90
N LYS A 382 -10.94 -20.36 5.08
CA LYS A 382 -9.60 -20.90 5.29
C LYS A 382 -9.63 -22.40 5.04
N ARG A 383 -8.64 -22.90 4.30
CA ARG A 383 -8.30 -24.31 4.15
C ARG A 383 -7.71 -24.86 5.46
N GLU A 384 -7.52 -26.17 5.52
CA GLU A 384 -6.86 -26.82 6.66
C GLU A 384 -5.41 -26.34 6.86
N ASP A 385 -4.73 -26.02 5.76
CA ASP A 385 -3.38 -25.44 5.74
C ASP A 385 -3.34 -23.94 6.14
N GLY A 386 -4.50 -23.32 6.36
CA GLY A 386 -4.66 -21.92 6.74
C GLY A 386 -4.74 -20.92 5.59
N TYR A 387 -4.50 -21.35 4.34
CA TYR A 387 -4.59 -20.49 3.15
C TYR A 387 -6.02 -20.32 2.65
N ILE A 388 -6.20 -19.42 1.69
CA ILE A 388 -7.52 -18.92 1.30
C ILE A 388 -8.12 -19.78 0.18
N LYS A 389 -9.43 -20.04 0.28
CA LYS A 389 -10.25 -20.60 -0.80
C LYS A 389 -11.58 -19.84 -0.90
N ILE A 390 -12.19 -19.88 -2.07
CA ILE A 390 -13.57 -19.44 -2.31
C ILE A 390 -14.38 -20.60 -2.89
N GLU A 391 -15.71 -20.51 -2.84
CA GLU A 391 -16.59 -21.51 -3.47
C GLU A 391 -16.41 -21.50 -4.99
N GLU A 392 -16.50 -22.68 -5.62
CA GLU A 392 -16.17 -22.82 -7.05
C GLU A 392 -17.03 -21.96 -7.97
N ASP A 393 -18.32 -21.81 -7.62
CA ASP A 393 -19.29 -20.99 -8.37
C ASP A 393 -18.94 -19.49 -8.37
N LYS A 394 -18.11 -19.03 -7.43
CA LYS A 394 -17.68 -17.62 -7.33
C LYS A 394 -16.66 -17.22 -8.38
N PHE A 395 -15.97 -18.18 -9.02
CA PHE A 395 -15.06 -17.87 -10.12
C PHE A 395 -15.80 -17.57 -11.43
N GLU A 396 -16.98 -18.18 -11.65
CA GLU A 396 -17.70 -18.13 -12.93
C GLU A 396 -18.01 -16.71 -13.44
N PRO A 397 -18.50 -15.75 -12.62
CA PRO A 397 -18.72 -14.39 -13.08
C PRO A 397 -17.43 -13.70 -13.53
N ALA A 398 -16.34 -13.87 -12.76
CA ALA A 398 -15.05 -13.29 -13.10
C ALA A 398 -14.44 -13.92 -14.36
N LEU A 399 -14.60 -15.24 -14.56
CA LEU A 399 -14.11 -15.95 -15.73
C LEU A 399 -14.82 -15.47 -17.00
N LYS A 400 -16.16 -15.39 -16.99
CA LYS A 400 -16.93 -14.87 -18.13
C LYS A 400 -16.52 -13.45 -18.52
N GLU A 401 -16.34 -12.61 -17.50
CA GLU A 401 -15.92 -11.23 -17.68
C GLU A 401 -14.49 -11.13 -18.24
N ALA A 402 -13.55 -11.94 -17.72
CA ALA A 402 -12.18 -11.99 -18.21
C ALA A 402 -12.08 -12.52 -19.66
N VAL A 403 -12.85 -13.55 -20.01
CA VAL A 403 -12.94 -14.04 -21.40
C VAL A 403 -13.42 -12.92 -22.32
N ARG A 404 -14.47 -12.17 -21.92
CA ARG A 404 -14.96 -11.02 -22.68
C ARG A 404 -13.86 -9.97 -22.88
N TYR A 405 -13.13 -9.61 -21.81
CA TYR A 405 -11.98 -8.69 -21.90
C TYR A 405 -10.85 -9.18 -22.82
N LEU A 406 -10.66 -10.48 -22.95
CA LEU A 406 -9.62 -11.07 -23.78
C LEU A 406 -10.05 -11.22 -25.24
N LYS A 407 -11.35 -11.22 -25.54
CA LYS A 407 -11.91 -11.49 -26.88
C LYS A 407 -12.53 -10.27 -27.56
N ASP A 408 -13.18 -9.41 -26.81
CA ASP A 408 -13.95 -8.27 -27.32
C ASP A 408 -13.14 -6.97 -27.17
N GLN A 409 -12.57 -6.51 -28.28
CA GLN A 409 -11.74 -5.31 -28.34
C GLN A 409 -12.51 -4.05 -27.92
N ASP A 410 -13.71 -3.85 -28.48
CA ASP A 410 -14.50 -2.64 -28.27
C ASP A 410 -14.96 -2.57 -26.82
N TYR A 411 -15.46 -3.70 -26.28
CA TYR A 411 -15.82 -3.78 -24.87
C TYR A 411 -14.64 -3.50 -23.96
N ARG A 412 -13.49 -4.16 -24.21
CA ARG A 412 -12.28 -3.96 -23.40
C ARG A 412 -11.88 -2.50 -23.39
N GLN A 413 -11.78 -1.88 -24.57
CA GLN A 413 -11.35 -0.50 -24.70
C GLN A 413 -12.28 0.46 -23.97
N GLN A 414 -13.60 0.30 -24.15
CA GLN A 414 -14.59 1.13 -23.46
C GLN A 414 -14.47 0.98 -21.93
N ALA A 415 -14.50 -0.25 -21.42
CA ALA A 415 -14.53 -0.51 -20.00
C ALA A 415 -13.25 -0.06 -19.27
N VAL A 416 -12.06 -0.22 -19.87
CA VAL A 416 -10.81 0.26 -19.26
C VAL A 416 -10.67 1.77 -19.32
N GLU A 417 -11.23 2.44 -20.33
CA GLU A 417 -11.26 3.91 -20.41
C GLU A 417 -12.20 4.49 -19.35
N GLU A 418 -13.42 3.97 -19.24
CA GLU A 418 -14.38 4.37 -18.20
C GLU A 418 -13.78 4.21 -16.80
N ASN A 419 -13.14 3.07 -16.54
CA ASN A 419 -12.43 2.81 -15.29
C ASN A 419 -11.31 3.82 -15.01
N PHE A 420 -10.53 4.17 -16.04
CA PHE A 420 -9.47 5.16 -15.94
C PHE A 420 -10.04 6.55 -15.61
N GLU A 421 -11.09 6.99 -16.31
CA GLU A 421 -11.73 8.29 -16.10
C GLU A 421 -12.32 8.41 -14.70
N ILE A 422 -13.07 7.40 -14.25
CA ILE A 422 -13.64 7.34 -12.90
C ILE A 422 -12.52 7.43 -11.85
N ALA A 423 -11.43 6.69 -12.04
CA ALA A 423 -10.31 6.72 -11.10
C ALA A 423 -9.55 8.05 -11.13
N ALA A 424 -9.40 8.67 -12.31
CA ALA A 424 -8.78 9.97 -12.47
C ALA A 424 -9.60 11.10 -11.84
N GLU A 425 -10.92 11.00 -11.86
CA GLU A 425 -11.80 11.96 -11.17
C GLU A 425 -11.71 11.81 -9.64
N ASN A 426 -11.72 10.57 -9.15
CA ASN A 426 -11.95 10.30 -7.72
C ASN A 426 -10.67 10.02 -6.90
N PHE A 427 -9.56 9.67 -7.55
CA PHE A 427 -8.32 9.24 -6.88
C PHE A 427 -7.08 9.92 -7.46
N SER A 428 -7.20 11.14 -7.97
CA SER A 428 -6.08 11.89 -8.54
C SER A 428 -5.48 12.93 -7.61
N TYR A 429 -4.35 13.50 -8.01
CA TYR A 429 -3.75 14.66 -7.33
C TYR A 429 -4.66 15.88 -7.33
N GLN A 430 -5.54 16.01 -8.34
CA GLN A 430 -6.56 17.07 -8.33
C GLN A 430 -7.55 16.85 -7.19
N ARG A 431 -7.99 15.61 -6.99
CA ARG A 431 -8.86 15.27 -5.87
C ARG A 431 -8.18 15.49 -4.51
N LEU A 432 -6.90 15.12 -4.40
CA LEU A 432 -6.12 15.39 -3.19
C LEU A 432 -6.05 16.90 -2.91
N LYS A 433 -5.80 17.72 -3.93
CA LYS A 433 -5.79 19.18 -3.81
C LYS A 433 -7.09 19.72 -3.20
N GLU A 434 -8.24 19.29 -3.71
CA GLU A 434 -9.57 19.73 -3.22
C GLU A 434 -9.83 19.34 -1.76
N LEU A 435 -9.29 18.18 -1.33
CA LEU A 435 -9.40 17.73 0.05
C LEU A 435 -8.47 18.54 0.96
N LEU A 436 -7.24 18.80 0.53
CA LEU A 436 -6.28 19.60 1.27
C LEU A 436 -6.72 21.05 1.41
N GLU A 437 -7.31 21.67 0.38
CA GLU A 437 -7.88 23.03 0.43
C GLU A 437 -8.95 23.21 1.51
N LYS A 438 -9.63 22.12 1.92
CA LYS A 438 -10.62 22.15 2.99
C LYS A 438 -10.02 21.89 4.37
N LEU A 439 -8.85 21.27 4.42
CA LEU A 439 -8.19 20.84 5.65
C LEU A 439 -7.23 21.89 6.22
N ILE A 440 -6.61 22.71 5.35
CA ILE A 440 -5.49 23.59 5.73
C ILE A 440 -5.83 25.07 5.78
#